data_AF-A0A6B1G6E4-F1
#
_entry.id   AF-A0A6B1G6E4-F1
#
_cell.length_a   1.000
_cell.length_b   1.000
_cell.length_c   1.000
_cell.angle_alpha   90.00
_cell.angle_beta   90.00
_cell.angle_gamma   90.00
#
_symmetry.space_group_name_H-M   'P 1'
#
loop_
_entity.id
_entity.type
_entity.pdbx_description
1 polymer ?
#
loop_
_entity_poly.entity_id
_entity_poly.type
_entity_poly.pdbx_seq_one_letter_code
_entity_poly.pdbx_strand_id
1 'polypeptide(L)'
;MGDEGTAERLAADIGSFLRALHGVPPETVDIPQEPSDSPAALREIFGRVEQVVFPRLTAEARAWTTAQFDAFLGDEERFAFDTVLRHGDFGSSNTLYSAEARRVVGMIDFGHAGIGDPAVDFAGLCVCFGDAFLRRCARVYPLMDQCWERVRFYADCLFLLEDALFCVEHGTEEADEVVAEFNWIGAGVCEV
;
A
#
# COMPACT_ATOMS: atom_id res chain seq x y z
N MET A 1 2.28 -10.42 29.24
CA MET A 1 1.08 -11.20 28.87
C MET A 1 -0.11 -10.35 28.38
N GLY A 2 -0.18 -9.03 28.64
CA GLY A 2 -1.34 -8.20 28.23
C GLY A 2 -1.33 -7.64 26.79
N ASP A 3 -0.23 -7.82 26.05
CA ASP A 3 0.01 -7.17 24.75
C ASP A 3 -0.23 -8.12 23.57
N GLU A 4 0.37 -9.31 23.62
CA GLU A 4 0.28 -10.33 22.56
C GLU A 4 -1.16 -10.76 22.26
N GLY A 5 -1.98 -11.03 23.28
CA GLY A 5 -3.39 -11.37 23.07
C GLY A 5 -4.21 -10.22 22.45
N THR A 6 -3.77 -8.96 22.60
CA THR A 6 -4.43 -7.81 21.95
C THR A 6 -4.03 -7.72 20.49
N ALA A 7 -2.74 -7.85 20.18
CA ALA A 7 -2.25 -7.89 18.81
C ALA A 7 -2.90 -9.02 17.99
N GLU A 8 -3.07 -10.21 18.59
CA GLU A 8 -3.76 -11.34 17.96
C GLU A 8 -5.24 -11.04 17.63
N ARG A 9 -5.96 -10.38 18.55
CA ARG A 9 -7.35 -9.98 18.30
C ARG A 9 -7.45 -8.92 17.21
N LEU A 10 -6.59 -7.91 17.25
CA LEU A 10 -6.57 -6.86 16.24
C LEU A 10 -6.24 -7.42 14.85
N ALA A 11 -5.25 -8.31 14.77
CA ALA A 11 -4.92 -8.99 13.54
C ALA A 11 -6.08 -9.84 13.01
N ALA A 12 -6.84 -10.49 13.90
CA ALA A 12 -8.02 -11.25 13.53
C ALA A 12 -9.18 -10.37 13.05
N ASP A 13 -9.46 -9.25 13.72
CA ASP A 13 -10.49 -8.30 13.28
C ASP A 13 -10.15 -7.71 11.91
N ILE A 14 -8.92 -7.23 11.72
CA ILE A 14 -8.43 -6.64 10.47
C ILE A 14 -8.40 -7.67 9.34
N GLY A 15 -7.83 -8.84 9.58
CA GLY A 15 -7.77 -9.91 8.59
C GLY A 15 -9.17 -10.39 8.18
N SER A 16 -10.11 -10.45 9.12
CA SER A 16 -11.51 -10.79 8.82
C SER A 16 -12.21 -9.70 8.01
N PHE A 17 -11.96 -8.43 8.33
CA PHE A 17 -12.50 -7.30 7.59
C PHE A 17 -12.03 -7.30 6.14
N LEU A 18 -10.71 -7.37 5.90
CA LEU A 18 -10.15 -7.38 4.54
C LEU A 18 -10.61 -8.58 3.74
N ARG A 19 -10.68 -9.76 4.37
CA ARG A 19 -11.24 -10.95 3.71
C ARG A 19 -12.70 -10.77 3.31
N ALA A 20 -13.49 -10.11 4.15
CA ALA A 20 -14.89 -9.83 3.84
C ALA A 20 -15.02 -8.77 2.73
N LEU A 21 -14.25 -7.69 2.79
CA LEU A 21 -14.22 -6.63 1.78
C LEU A 21 -13.82 -7.17 0.40
N HIS A 22 -12.71 -7.90 0.34
CA HIS A 22 -12.20 -8.48 -0.91
C HIS A 22 -13.11 -9.61 -1.45
N GLY A 23 -13.98 -10.16 -0.59
CA GLY A 23 -14.98 -11.16 -0.98
C GLY A 23 -16.27 -10.56 -1.53
N VAL A 24 -16.44 -9.22 -1.51
CA VAL A 24 -17.55 -8.55 -2.17
C VAL A 24 -17.35 -8.67 -3.69
N PRO A 25 -18.31 -9.23 -4.45
CA PRO A 25 -18.17 -9.34 -5.89
C PRO A 25 -18.12 -7.93 -6.52
N PRO A 26 -17.04 -7.56 -7.25
CA PRO A 26 -16.85 -6.24 -7.85
C PRO A 26 -18.07 -5.70 -8.62
N GLU A 27 -18.76 -6.58 -9.33
CA GLU A 27 -19.92 -6.28 -10.16
C GLU A 27 -21.16 -5.84 -9.37
N THR A 28 -21.15 -6.03 -8.05
CA THR A 28 -22.26 -5.63 -7.17
C THR A 28 -22.16 -4.19 -6.67
N VAL A 29 -21.05 -3.51 -6.97
CA VAL A 29 -20.77 -2.15 -6.54
C VAL A 29 -20.69 -1.22 -7.75
N ASP A 30 -21.39 -0.08 -7.66
CA ASP A 30 -21.41 0.93 -8.73
C ASP A 30 -20.16 1.83 -8.68
N ILE A 31 -19.03 1.25 -9.10
CA ILE A 31 -17.72 1.90 -9.22
C ILE A 31 -17.05 1.52 -10.56
N PRO A 32 -16.06 2.29 -11.04
CA PRO A 32 -15.25 1.89 -12.18
C PRO A 32 -14.65 0.49 -11.99
N GLN A 33 -14.83 -0.37 -13.00
CA GLN A 33 -14.42 -1.77 -12.95
C GLN A 33 -13.01 -2.00 -13.49
N GLU A 34 -12.38 -0.96 -14.06
CA GLU A 34 -11.00 -1.02 -14.50
C GLU A 34 -10.06 -1.02 -13.28
N PRO A 35 -9.10 -1.96 -13.20
CA PRO A 35 -8.16 -2.01 -12.09
C PRO A 35 -7.35 -0.72 -11.96
N SER A 36 -7.36 -0.12 -10.78
CA SER A 36 -6.60 1.11 -10.50
C SER A 36 -5.08 0.90 -10.56
N ASP A 37 -4.62 -0.34 -10.44
CA ASP A 37 -3.21 -0.77 -10.44
C ASP A 37 -2.82 -1.54 -11.72
N SER A 38 -3.55 -1.29 -12.82
CA SER A 38 -3.19 -1.88 -14.12
C SER A 38 -1.77 -1.46 -14.57
N PRO A 39 -1.11 -2.26 -15.43
CA PRO A 39 0.18 -1.86 -16.01
C PRO A 39 0.14 -0.52 -16.75
N ALA A 40 -1.03 -0.09 -17.23
CA ALA A 40 -1.20 1.22 -17.86
C ALA A 40 -1.20 2.33 -16.80
N ALA A 41 -1.98 2.17 -15.73
CA ALA A 41 -2.06 3.12 -14.62
C ALA A 41 -0.71 3.31 -13.92
N LEU A 42 0.01 2.22 -13.65
CA LEU A 42 1.35 2.28 -13.04
C LEU A 42 2.37 3.00 -13.93
N ARG A 43 2.32 2.79 -15.25
CA ARG A 43 3.17 3.52 -16.20
C ARG A 43 2.84 5.01 -16.27
N GLU A 44 1.56 5.35 -16.17
CA GLU A 44 1.12 6.74 -16.13
C GLU A 44 1.64 7.45 -14.87
N ILE A 45 1.47 6.84 -13.69
CA ILE A 45 2.01 7.36 -12.44
C ILE A 45 3.54 7.49 -12.52
N PHE A 46 4.23 6.46 -13.02
CA PHE A 46 5.68 6.51 -13.17
C PHE A 46 6.13 7.67 -14.08
N GLY A 47 5.46 7.87 -15.23
CA GLY A 47 5.76 8.99 -16.12
C GLY A 47 5.55 10.37 -15.46
N ARG A 48 4.55 10.51 -14.58
CA ARG A 48 4.35 11.73 -13.79
C ARG A 48 5.46 11.93 -12.75
N VAL A 49 5.87 10.87 -12.07
CA VAL A 49 7.00 10.86 -11.13
C VAL A 49 8.29 11.29 -11.84
N GLU A 50 8.57 10.78 -13.04
CA GLU A 50 9.73 11.18 -13.85
C GLU A 50 9.73 12.67 -14.21
N GLN A 51 8.55 13.25 -14.43
CA GLN A 51 8.42 14.67 -14.80
C GLN A 51 8.50 15.60 -13.60
N VAL A 52 7.87 15.23 -12.49
CA VAL A 52 7.62 16.13 -11.34
C VAL A 52 8.61 15.90 -10.21
N VAL A 53 8.87 14.64 -9.86
CA VAL A 53 9.63 14.27 -8.66
C VAL A 53 11.12 14.08 -8.96
N PHE A 54 11.46 13.40 -10.07
CA PHE A 54 12.85 13.11 -10.46
C PHE A 54 13.79 14.32 -10.50
N PRO A 55 13.36 15.54 -10.91
CA PRO A 55 14.22 16.72 -10.83
C PRO A 55 14.73 17.05 -9.42
N ARG A 56 14.05 16.56 -8.38
CA ARG A 56 14.40 16.75 -6.96
C ARG A 56 15.12 15.54 -6.36
N LEU A 57 15.21 14.42 -7.09
CA LEU A 57 15.85 13.20 -6.62
C LEU A 57 17.35 13.15 -6.97
N THR A 58 18.11 12.48 -6.10
CA THR A 58 19.51 12.11 -6.38
C THR A 58 19.60 11.14 -7.57
N ALA A 59 20.81 10.93 -8.10
CA ALA A 59 20.99 9.98 -9.20
C ALA A 59 20.70 8.55 -8.75
N GLU A 60 21.07 8.23 -7.51
CA GLU A 60 20.89 6.95 -6.85
C GLU A 60 19.41 6.65 -6.65
N ALA A 61 18.63 7.62 -6.13
CA ALA A 61 17.19 7.45 -5.95
C ALA A 61 16.47 7.25 -7.27
N ARG A 62 16.81 8.00 -8.33
CA ARG A 62 16.25 7.80 -9.68
C ARG A 62 16.55 6.41 -10.22
N ALA A 63 17.80 5.95 -10.09
CA ALA A 63 18.21 4.63 -10.55
C ALA A 63 17.49 3.52 -9.79
N TRP A 64 17.36 3.67 -8.46
CA TRP A 64 16.62 2.74 -7.62
C TRP A 64 15.14 2.68 -8.01
N THR A 65 14.45 3.83 -8.15
CA THR A 65 13.04 3.87 -8.56
C THR A 65 12.83 3.21 -9.91
N THR A 66 13.66 3.55 -10.89
CA THR A 66 13.57 2.98 -12.24
C THR A 66 13.71 1.46 -12.17
N ALA A 67 14.66 0.95 -11.40
CA ALA A 67 14.83 -0.48 -11.21
C ALA A 67 13.63 -1.16 -10.54
N GLN A 68 12.98 -0.53 -9.55
CA GLN A 68 11.77 -1.08 -8.93
C GLN A 68 10.61 -1.18 -9.94
N PHE A 69 10.35 -0.11 -10.70
CA PHE A 69 9.29 -0.10 -11.71
C PHE A 69 9.59 -1.06 -12.86
N ASP A 70 10.83 -1.11 -13.37
CA ASP A 70 11.24 -2.05 -14.42
C ASP A 70 11.07 -3.50 -13.97
N ALA A 71 11.47 -3.82 -12.74
CA ALA A 71 11.32 -5.16 -12.18
C ALA A 71 9.85 -5.55 -11.99
N PHE A 72 9.01 -4.62 -11.51
CA PHE A 72 7.60 -4.88 -11.28
C PHE A 72 6.78 -4.96 -12.57
N LEU A 73 6.96 -4.00 -13.48
CA LEU A 73 6.24 -3.95 -14.77
C LEU A 73 6.76 -4.97 -15.78
N GLY A 74 7.99 -5.47 -15.60
CA GLY A 74 8.63 -6.46 -16.46
C GLY A 74 8.25 -7.92 -16.17
N ASP A 75 7.53 -8.17 -15.07
CA ASP A 75 7.13 -9.52 -14.65
C ASP A 75 5.60 -9.67 -14.68
N GLU A 76 5.09 -10.45 -15.65
CA GLU A 76 3.65 -10.68 -15.82
C GLU A 76 3.00 -11.36 -14.61
N GLU A 77 3.76 -12.14 -13.82
CA GLU A 77 3.26 -12.78 -12.59
C GLU A 77 2.89 -11.74 -11.52
N ARG A 78 3.42 -10.50 -11.61
CA ARG A 78 3.01 -9.38 -10.74
C ARG A 78 1.58 -8.94 -10.99
N PHE A 79 1.01 -9.30 -12.13
CA PHE A 79 -0.36 -8.96 -12.53
C PHE A 79 -1.29 -10.18 -12.55
N ALA A 80 -0.79 -11.35 -12.16
CA ALA A 80 -1.56 -12.59 -12.04
C ALA A 80 -2.32 -12.64 -10.69
N PHE A 81 -3.30 -11.76 -10.51
CA PHE A 81 -4.17 -11.74 -9.33
C PHE A 81 -5.63 -11.58 -9.72
N ASP A 82 -6.52 -12.09 -8.86
CA ASP A 82 -7.94 -11.79 -8.96
C ASP A 82 -8.17 -10.36 -8.46
N THR A 83 -8.81 -9.54 -9.28
CA THR A 83 -9.17 -8.17 -8.91
C THR A 83 -10.30 -8.19 -7.90
N VAL A 84 -10.16 -7.42 -6.83
CA VAL A 84 -11.13 -7.35 -5.74
C VAL A 84 -11.58 -5.91 -5.50
N LEU A 85 -12.70 -5.73 -4.81
CA LEU A 85 -12.98 -4.47 -4.14
C LEU A 85 -11.98 -4.29 -3.00
N ARG A 86 -11.11 -3.28 -3.13
CA ARG A 86 -10.13 -2.88 -2.10
C ARG A 86 -10.54 -1.56 -1.45
N HIS A 87 -10.02 -1.29 -0.26
CA HIS A 87 -10.16 0.00 0.41
C HIS A 87 -9.34 1.10 -0.28
N GLY A 88 -8.13 0.74 -0.76
CA GLY A 88 -7.23 1.63 -1.49
C GLY A 88 -6.40 2.58 -0.60
N ASP A 89 -6.87 2.84 0.62
CA ASP A 89 -6.16 3.65 1.64
C ASP A 89 -6.24 2.98 3.03
N PHE A 90 -5.77 1.73 3.12
CA PHE A 90 -5.93 0.93 4.35
C PHE A 90 -4.85 1.27 5.39
N GLY A 91 -5.02 2.40 6.07
CA GLY A 91 -4.09 2.91 7.08
C GLY A 91 -4.60 2.89 8.52
N SER A 92 -3.70 3.20 9.47
CA SER A 92 -4.03 3.34 10.90
C SER A 92 -4.99 4.51 11.16
N SER A 93 -4.91 5.59 10.38
CA SER A 93 -5.83 6.75 10.40
C SER A 93 -7.27 6.36 10.07
N ASN A 94 -7.46 5.33 9.25
CA ASN A 94 -8.77 4.88 8.76
C ASN A 94 -9.35 3.74 9.61
N THR A 95 -8.59 3.25 10.61
CA THR A 95 -9.00 2.14 11.48
C THR A 95 -9.53 2.64 12.83
N LEU A 96 -10.80 2.39 13.12
CA LEU A 96 -11.41 2.77 14.40
C LEU A 96 -11.19 1.70 15.47
N TYR A 97 -10.46 2.04 16.53
CA TYR A 97 -10.21 1.19 17.69
C TYR A 97 -11.01 1.62 18.92
N SER A 98 -11.67 0.67 19.59
CA SER A 98 -12.29 0.90 20.89
C SER A 98 -11.34 0.43 22.00
N ALA A 99 -10.90 1.36 22.85
CA ALA A 99 -10.09 1.03 24.03
C ALA A 99 -10.86 0.23 25.08
N GLU A 100 -12.18 0.47 25.21
CA GLU A 100 -13.05 -0.26 26.12
C GLU A 100 -13.23 -1.72 25.67
N ALA A 101 -13.59 -1.93 24.39
CA ALA A 101 -13.81 -3.25 23.84
C ALA A 101 -12.50 -3.95 23.41
N ARG A 102 -11.38 -3.21 23.37
CA ARG A 102 -10.04 -3.65 22.95
C ARG A 102 -10.04 -4.37 21.61
N ARG A 103 -10.73 -3.78 20.63
CA ARG A 103 -10.95 -4.37 19.29
C ARG A 103 -11.13 -3.29 18.22
N VAL A 104 -11.00 -3.68 16.96
CA VAL A 104 -11.40 -2.81 15.84
C VAL A 104 -12.93 -2.80 15.78
N VAL A 105 -13.50 -1.61 15.62
CA VAL A 105 -14.95 -1.38 15.61
C VAL A 105 -15.46 -0.76 14.32
N GLY A 106 -14.57 -0.34 13.42
CA GLY A 106 -14.94 0.21 12.13
C GLY A 106 -13.75 0.52 11.23
N MET A 107 -14.06 0.66 9.95
CA MET A 107 -13.18 1.21 8.92
C MET A 107 -13.91 2.41 8.30
N ILE A 108 -13.18 3.48 8.01
CA ILE A 108 -13.71 4.71 7.43
C ILE A 108 -12.88 5.15 6.22
N ASP A 109 -13.39 6.14 5.50
CA ASP A 109 -12.72 6.77 4.36
C ASP A 109 -12.45 5.86 3.15
N PHE A 110 -13.55 5.38 2.56
CA PHE A 110 -13.52 4.61 1.31
C PHE A 110 -13.38 5.51 0.06
N GLY A 111 -12.82 6.73 0.20
CA GLY A 111 -12.63 7.65 -0.93
C GLY A 111 -11.71 7.10 -2.02
N HIS A 112 -10.80 6.21 -1.65
CA HIS A 112 -9.85 5.52 -2.54
C HIS A 112 -10.29 4.09 -2.90
N ALA A 113 -11.51 3.69 -2.53
CA ALA A 113 -12.00 2.35 -2.82
C ALA A 113 -12.13 2.16 -4.33
N GLY A 114 -11.68 1.00 -4.79
CA GLY A 114 -11.60 0.70 -6.21
C GLY A 114 -11.47 -0.79 -6.46
N ILE A 115 -11.56 -1.17 -7.73
CA ILE A 115 -11.23 -2.53 -8.17
C ILE A 115 -9.73 -2.60 -8.41
N GLY A 116 -9.07 -3.65 -7.93
CA GLY A 116 -7.61 -3.75 -8.06
C GLY A 116 -6.97 -4.91 -7.30
N ASP A 117 -5.65 -4.83 -7.17
CA ASP A 117 -4.81 -5.79 -6.44
C ASP A 117 -5.10 -5.73 -4.93
N PRO A 118 -5.46 -6.85 -4.28
CA PRO A 118 -5.60 -6.91 -2.83
C PRO A 118 -4.32 -6.54 -2.07
N ALA A 119 -3.15 -6.66 -2.69
CA ALA A 119 -1.87 -6.36 -2.06
C ALA A 119 -1.69 -4.87 -1.70
N VAL A 120 -2.48 -3.95 -2.28
CA VAL A 120 -2.45 -2.53 -1.91
C VAL A 120 -2.96 -2.30 -0.49
N ASP A 121 -4.07 -2.93 -0.10
CA ASP A 121 -4.57 -2.82 1.29
C ASP A 121 -3.60 -3.48 2.28
N PHE A 122 -2.92 -4.54 1.87
CA PHE A 122 -1.90 -5.20 2.69
C PHE A 122 -0.63 -4.36 2.82
N ALA A 123 -0.26 -3.61 1.79
CA ALA A 123 0.82 -2.64 1.84
C ALA A 123 0.51 -1.51 2.83
N GLY A 124 -0.71 -0.99 2.84
CA GLY A 124 -1.13 0.02 3.83
C GLY A 124 -1.00 -0.49 5.27
N LEU A 125 -1.40 -1.75 5.51
CA LEU A 125 -1.15 -2.43 6.78
C LEU A 125 0.33 -2.56 7.11
N CYS A 126 1.16 -2.91 6.13
CA CYS A 126 2.60 -3.09 6.31
C CYS A 126 3.26 -1.77 6.72
N VAL A 127 2.93 -0.68 6.02
CA VAL A 127 3.44 0.68 6.34
C VAL A 127 3.04 1.09 7.74
N CYS A 128 1.79 0.84 8.15
CA CYS A 128 1.28 1.31 9.45
C CYS A 128 1.71 0.45 10.65
N PHE A 129 1.79 -0.87 10.48
CA PHE A 129 1.90 -1.82 11.61
C PHE A 129 3.07 -2.80 11.49
N GLY A 130 3.79 -2.79 10.36
CA GLY A 130 4.97 -3.61 10.10
C GLY A 130 4.69 -5.08 9.78
N ASP A 131 5.72 -5.75 9.26
CA ASP A 131 5.70 -7.12 8.77
C ASP A 131 5.18 -8.13 9.78
N ALA A 132 5.62 -7.98 11.03
CA ALA A 132 5.27 -8.89 12.11
C ALA A 132 3.77 -8.86 12.37
N PHE A 133 3.11 -7.70 12.19
CA PHE A 133 1.66 -7.60 12.32
C PHE A 133 0.95 -8.15 11.08
N LEU A 134 1.43 -7.84 9.88
CA LEU A 134 0.86 -8.38 8.64
C LEU A 134 0.87 -9.92 8.61
N ARG A 135 1.97 -10.55 9.06
CA ARG A 135 2.05 -12.02 9.23
C ARG A 135 1.06 -12.58 10.26
N ARG A 136 0.65 -11.77 11.26
CA ARG A 136 -0.42 -12.18 12.18
C ARG A 136 -1.77 -12.18 11.48
N CYS A 137 -2.04 -11.15 10.69
CA CYS A 137 -3.26 -11.06 9.86
C CYS A 137 -3.35 -12.19 8.84
N ALA A 138 -2.21 -12.61 8.28
CA ALA A 138 -2.13 -13.69 7.30
C ALA A 138 -2.67 -15.04 7.81
N ARG A 139 -2.67 -15.28 9.13
CA ARG A 139 -3.30 -16.48 9.72
C ARG A 139 -4.82 -16.53 9.52
N VAL A 140 -5.46 -15.37 9.35
CA VAL A 140 -6.90 -15.25 9.08
C VAL A 140 -7.16 -15.04 7.59
N TYR A 141 -6.27 -14.34 6.91
CA TYR A 141 -6.34 -14.12 5.46
C TYR A 141 -5.03 -14.51 4.76
N PRO A 142 -4.84 -15.81 4.41
CA PRO A 142 -3.57 -16.33 3.91
C PRO A 142 -3.08 -15.75 2.58
N LEU A 143 -3.92 -15.01 1.85
CA LEU A 143 -3.52 -14.34 0.61
C LEU A 143 -2.40 -13.33 0.85
N MET A 144 -2.34 -12.72 2.04
CA MET A 144 -1.29 -11.77 2.42
C MET A 144 0.13 -12.36 2.29
N ASP A 145 0.30 -13.64 2.62
CA ASP A 145 1.60 -14.34 2.50
C ASP A 145 1.96 -14.68 1.05
N GLN A 146 0.98 -14.71 0.14
CA GLN A 146 1.15 -15.13 -1.25
C GLN A 146 1.56 -13.98 -2.18
N CYS A 147 1.34 -12.73 -1.77
CA CYS A 147 1.58 -11.55 -2.60
C CYS A 147 2.65 -10.61 -2.00
N TRP A 148 3.58 -11.15 -1.20
CA TRP A 148 4.58 -10.36 -0.48
C TRP A 148 5.41 -9.43 -1.36
N GLU A 149 5.79 -9.88 -2.56
CA GLU A 149 6.57 -9.08 -3.50
C GLU A 149 5.78 -7.86 -4.01
N ARG A 150 4.45 -8.00 -4.17
CA ARG A 150 3.57 -6.88 -4.54
C ARG A 150 3.34 -5.93 -3.38
N VAL A 151 3.13 -6.47 -2.18
CA VAL A 151 3.06 -5.68 -0.94
C VAL A 151 4.31 -4.80 -0.79
N ARG A 152 5.49 -5.37 -1.06
CA ARG A 152 6.77 -4.65 -0.99
C ARG A 152 6.89 -3.55 -2.03
N PHE A 153 6.52 -3.82 -3.27
CA PHE A 153 6.52 -2.78 -4.30
C PHE A 153 5.61 -1.59 -3.90
N TYR A 154 4.40 -1.86 -3.42
CA TYR A 154 3.49 -0.78 -3.03
C TYR A 154 3.98 -0.03 -1.79
N ALA A 155 4.34 -0.75 -0.73
CA ALA A 155 4.73 -0.16 0.56
C ALA A 155 6.07 0.57 0.49
N ASP A 156 7.07 -0.03 -0.15
CA ASP A 156 8.44 0.47 -0.10
C ASP A 156 8.73 1.45 -1.25
N CYS A 157 7.90 1.48 -2.31
CA CYS A 157 8.14 2.29 -3.50
C CYS A 157 6.93 3.14 -3.91
N LEU A 158 5.80 2.52 -4.28
CA LEU A 158 4.70 3.26 -4.93
C LEU A 158 4.10 4.34 -4.02
N PHE A 159 3.72 4.01 -2.79
CA PHE A 159 3.04 4.97 -1.89
C PHE A 159 3.92 6.18 -1.56
N LEU A 160 5.20 5.95 -1.28
CA LEU A 160 6.14 7.04 -1.01
C LEU A 160 6.30 7.97 -2.23
N LEU A 161 6.23 7.42 -3.44
CA LEU A 161 6.30 8.22 -4.66
C LEU A 161 5.01 8.96 -4.96
N GLU A 162 3.86 8.37 -4.65
CA GLU A 162 2.56 9.04 -4.75
C GLU A 162 2.48 10.22 -3.78
N ASP A 163 2.97 10.04 -2.55
CA ASP A 163 3.09 11.12 -1.56
C ASP A 163 4.05 12.21 -2.03
N ALA A 164 5.24 11.83 -2.52
CA ALA A 164 6.20 12.79 -3.06
C ALA A 164 5.65 13.53 -4.28
N LEU A 165 4.96 12.83 -5.19
CA LEU A 165 4.30 13.42 -6.35
C LEU A 165 3.25 14.43 -5.91
N PHE A 166 2.37 14.05 -4.98
CA PHE A 166 1.34 14.93 -4.46
C PHE A 166 1.93 16.19 -3.83
N CYS A 167 2.90 16.04 -2.93
CA CYS A 167 3.51 17.15 -2.21
C CYS A 167 4.24 18.12 -3.16
N VAL A 168 5.00 17.59 -4.12
CA VAL A 168 5.75 18.42 -5.08
C VAL A 168 4.81 19.10 -6.08
N GLU A 169 3.79 18.40 -6.57
CA GLU A 169 2.82 18.94 -7.54
C GLU A 169 1.98 20.08 -6.93
N HIS A 170 1.61 19.96 -5.66
CA HIS A 170 0.77 20.95 -4.98
C HIS A 170 1.59 21.97 -4.16
N GLY A 171 2.91 21.81 -4.08
CA GLY A 171 3.80 22.71 -3.35
C GLY A 171 3.50 22.75 -1.85
N THR A 172 3.26 21.59 -1.24
CA THR A 172 3.01 21.49 0.21
C THR A 172 4.29 21.74 1.02
N GLU A 173 4.15 22.02 2.32
CA GLU A 173 5.31 22.29 3.19
C GLU A 173 6.19 21.04 3.41
N GLU A 174 5.59 19.86 3.26
CA GLU A 174 6.21 18.54 3.43
C GLU A 174 7.03 18.09 2.21
N ALA A 175 6.93 18.81 1.08
CA ALA A 175 7.55 18.39 -0.19
C ALA A 175 9.07 18.17 -0.11
N ASP A 176 9.76 18.89 0.78
CA ASP A 176 11.21 18.72 0.99
C ASP A 176 11.53 17.51 1.86
N GLU A 177 10.67 17.20 2.84
CA GLU A 177 10.82 16.08 3.75
C GLU A 177 10.64 14.74 3.03
N VAL A 178 9.53 14.60 2.29
CA VAL A 178 9.23 13.36 1.54
C VAL A 178 10.29 13.07 0.46
N VAL A 179 10.81 14.10 -0.19
CA VAL A 179 11.91 13.98 -1.16
C VAL A 179 13.21 13.57 -0.46
N ALA A 180 13.50 14.12 0.72
CA ALA A 180 14.70 13.77 1.48
C ALA A 180 14.66 12.33 1.98
N GLU A 181 13.50 11.86 2.46
CA GLU A 181 13.27 10.47 2.84
C GLU A 181 13.53 9.52 1.66
N PHE A 182 12.94 9.82 0.50
CA PHE A 182 13.11 8.98 -0.68
C PHE A 182 14.57 8.96 -1.19
N ASN A 183 15.26 10.09 -1.12
CA ASN A 183 16.70 10.17 -1.42
C ASN A 183 17.55 9.32 -0.47
N TRP A 184 17.16 9.24 0.81
CA TRP A 184 17.83 8.42 1.81
C TRP A 184 17.63 6.92 1.54
N ILE A 185 16.42 6.50 1.14
CA ILE A 185 16.12 5.12 0.70
C ILE A 185 16.99 4.74 -0.51
N GLY A 186 17.01 5.59 -1.54
CA GLY A 186 17.78 5.35 -2.76
C GLY A 186 19.29 5.20 -2.56
N ALA A 187 19.84 5.78 -1.49
CA ALA A 187 21.25 5.63 -1.12
C ALA A 187 21.59 4.26 -0.49
N GLY A 188 20.61 3.37 -0.31
CA GLY A 188 20.82 2.03 0.26
C GLY A 188 21.13 2.05 1.75
N VAL A 189 20.67 3.08 2.47
CA VAL A 189 20.93 3.27 3.91
C VAL A 189 19.89 2.53 4.78
N CYS A 190 18.88 1.90 4.17
CA CYS A 190 18.00 0.95 4.85
C CYS A 190 18.70 -0.41 5.06
N GLU A 191 19.07 -0.71 6.31
CA GLU A 191 18.95 -2.08 6.83
C GLU A 191 17.47 -2.28 7.20
N VAL A 192 16.83 -3.26 6.55
CA VAL A 192 15.47 -3.73 6.88
C VAL A 192 15.52 -4.82 7.95
#